data_AF-G1U6T1-F1
#
_entry.id   AF-G1U6T1-F1
#
_cell.length_a   1.000
_cell.length_b   1.000
_cell.length_c   1.000
_cell.angle_alpha   90.00
_cell.angle_beta   90.00
_cell.angle_gamma   90.00
#
_symmetry.space_group_name_H-M   'P 1'
#
loop_
_entity.id
_entity.type
_entity.pdbx_description
1 polymer ?
#
loop_
_entity_poly.entity_id
_entity_poly.type
_entity_poly.pdbx_seq_one_letter_code
_entity_poly.pdbx_strand_id
1 'polypeptide(L)'
;LGLEPAPIWDASATGHQSAPPVVDTVHGKVLGKFVSLEGFVQPVAVFLGIPFAKPPLGSLRFAPPQPAEPWSHVKNTTSYPPMCSQITGSGPVLSEVFANRLENISLVYSEDCLYLNIYTPADLTKKTRLPVMVWIHGGGLLSGGASIYDGLALSAHENVVVVTIQYRLGIWGFLSTGDEHSRGNWGHWDQVAALRWVQNNIANFGGNPGSVTIFGESAGGQSVSVLVLSSLANNLFHRAISESGVALTPCLFRKDIKPAAKQIAVAAGCNTTTSAALVHCLRQKTEGELLNATWKMKFFTLNLLGDPRQSYPFLTTVVDGVLLPKAPEEILAEKRFNRVPYIVGINKQEFGWFIPTVRMCRSFRQTCPSTLQSLFPRALPSPGPFESTAAVAVGRS
;
A
#
# COMPACT_ATOMS: atom_id res chain seq x y z
N LEU A 1 20.14 -32.82 61.58
CA LEU A 1 20.29 -32.79 60.11
C LEU A 1 19.02 -33.35 59.50
N GLY A 2 18.00 -32.51 59.38
CA GLY A 2 16.72 -32.86 58.75
C GLY A 2 16.37 -31.71 57.82
N LEU A 3 16.39 -31.99 56.51
CA LEU A 3 16.04 -31.05 55.45
C LEU A 3 14.52 -31.11 55.26
N GLU A 4 13.82 -30.02 55.51
CA GLU A 4 12.46 -29.81 54.97
C GLU A 4 12.57 -29.27 53.54
N PRO A 5 11.81 -29.80 52.57
CA PRO A 5 11.75 -29.24 51.23
C PRO A 5 10.82 -28.01 51.20
N ALA A 6 11.31 -26.95 50.56
CA ALA A 6 10.54 -25.74 50.27
C ALA A 6 9.34 -26.03 49.34
N PRO A 7 8.22 -25.29 49.47
CA PRO A 7 7.06 -25.51 48.62
C PRO A 7 7.37 -25.09 47.18
N ILE A 8 7.11 -26.02 46.27
CA ILE A 8 7.11 -25.80 44.82
C ILE A 8 5.94 -24.87 44.51
N TRP A 9 6.25 -23.67 44.04
CA TRP A 9 5.24 -22.79 43.44
C TRP A 9 4.82 -23.41 42.12
N ASP A 10 3.63 -23.98 42.10
CA ASP A 10 2.97 -24.44 40.88
C ASP A 10 2.62 -23.22 40.02
N ALA A 11 3.51 -22.90 39.08
CA ALA A 11 3.28 -21.89 38.06
C ALA A 11 2.38 -22.46 36.95
N SER A 12 1.14 -22.79 37.28
CA SER A 12 0.10 -23.09 36.30
C SER A 12 -0.82 -21.87 36.11
N ALA A 13 -0.22 -20.74 35.73
CA ALA A 13 -0.97 -19.67 35.06
C ALA A 13 -1.25 -20.10 33.62
N THR A 14 -2.16 -21.07 33.45
CA THR A 14 -2.81 -21.34 32.17
C THR A 14 -3.72 -20.17 31.86
N GLY A 15 -3.13 -19.08 31.36
CA GLY A 15 -3.87 -17.97 30.78
C GLY A 15 -4.83 -18.55 29.75
N HIS A 16 -6.13 -18.38 29.98
CA HIS A 16 -7.16 -18.74 29.01
C HIS A 16 -6.80 -18.05 27.68
N GLN A 17 -6.29 -18.80 26.71
CA GLN A 17 -6.18 -18.31 25.35
C GLN A 17 -7.62 -18.11 24.87
N SER A 18 -8.08 -16.87 24.88
CA SER A 18 -9.36 -16.50 24.30
C SER A 18 -9.41 -17.07 22.88
N ALA A 19 -10.53 -17.69 22.51
CA ALA A 19 -10.73 -18.17 21.15
C ALA A 19 -10.43 -17.03 20.15
N PRO A 20 -9.80 -17.31 19.00
CA PRO A 20 -9.45 -16.26 18.06
C PRO A 20 -10.72 -15.52 17.57
N PRO A 21 -10.63 -14.20 17.32
CA PRO A 21 -11.81 -13.40 17.01
C PRO A 21 -12.37 -13.77 15.63
N VAL A 22 -13.68 -14.00 15.57
CA VAL A 22 -14.42 -14.23 14.32
C VAL A 22 -15.41 -13.09 14.11
N VAL A 23 -15.39 -12.47 12.93
CA VAL A 23 -16.24 -11.32 12.59
C VAL A 23 -17.02 -11.60 11.31
N ASP A 24 -18.30 -11.25 11.30
CA ASP A 24 -19.13 -11.27 10.12
C ASP A 24 -18.85 -10.06 9.22
N THR A 25 -18.68 -10.30 7.92
CA THR A 25 -18.68 -9.26 6.89
C THR A 25 -19.84 -9.51 5.92
N VAL A 26 -20.16 -8.53 5.07
CA VAL A 26 -21.19 -8.69 4.02
C VAL A 26 -20.92 -9.89 3.11
N HIS A 27 -19.65 -10.23 2.89
CA HIS A 27 -19.23 -11.29 1.96
C HIS A 27 -19.00 -12.65 2.65
N GLY A 28 -18.96 -12.69 3.99
CA GLY A 28 -18.71 -13.91 4.76
C GLY A 28 -17.91 -13.67 6.04
N LYS A 29 -17.71 -14.72 6.83
CA LYS A 29 -17.00 -14.67 8.12
C LYS A 29 -15.48 -14.61 7.93
N VAL A 30 -14.79 -13.84 8.78
CA VAL A 30 -13.31 -13.77 8.83
C VAL A 30 -12.80 -14.12 10.21
N LEU A 31 -11.71 -14.88 10.26
CA LEU A 31 -10.98 -15.27 11.48
C LEU A 31 -9.72 -14.43 11.60
N GLY A 32 -9.60 -13.68 12.69
CA GLY A 32 -8.41 -12.91 13.05
C GLY A 32 -7.57 -13.58 14.13
N LYS A 33 -6.65 -12.81 14.72
CA LYS A 33 -5.84 -13.20 15.88
C LYS A 33 -5.78 -12.07 16.89
N PHE A 34 -5.60 -12.39 18.17
CA PHE A 34 -5.32 -11.41 19.20
C PHE A 34 -3.81 -11.16 19.29
N VAL A 35 -3.42 -9.89 19.40
CA VAL A 35 -2.04 -9.46 19.64
C VAL A 35 -2.04 -8.50 20.82
N SER A 36 -1.30 -8.84 21.88
CA SER A 36 -1.15 -7.99 23.06
C SER A 36 -0.04 -6.98 22.83
N LEU A 37 -0.22 -5.76 23.36
CA LEU A 37 0.81 -4.74 23.43
C LEU A 37 1.13 -4.47 24.90
N GLU A 38 2.41 -4.36 25.24
CA GLU A 38 2.85 -4.05 26.59
C GLU A 38 2.20 -2.75 27.10
N GLY A 39 1.72 -2.75 28.34
CA GLY A 39 0.98 -1.63 28.93
C GLY A 39 -0.54 -1.62 28.67
N PHE A 40 -1.07 -2.57 27.89
CA PHE A 40 -2.50 -2.67 27.60
C PHE A 40 -3.08 -4.02 28.05
N VAL A 41 -4.19 -3.98 28.80
CA VAL A 41 -4.88 -5.19 29.29
C VAL A 41 -5.68 -5.88 28.18
N GLN A 42 -6.38 -5.08 27.36
CA GLN A 42 -7.17 -5.59 26.24
C GLN A 42 -6.25 -5.86 25.03
N PRO A 43 -6.18 -7.10 24.51
CA PRO A 43 -5.46 -7.36 23.27
C PRO A 43 -6.19 -6.76 22.08
N VAL A 44 -5.41 -6.37 21.07
CA VAL A 44 -5.92 -5.88 19.77
C VAL A 44 -6.31 -7.08 18.92
N ALA A 45 -7.51 -7.06 18.35
CA ALA A 45 -7.91 -8.03 17.33
C ALA A 45 -7.37 -7.58 15.97
N VAL A 46 -6.60 -8.47 15.33
CA VAL A 46 -5.90 -8.21 14.08
C VAL A 46 -6.42 -9.14 12.99
N PHE A 47 -6.81 -8.56 11.87
CA PHE A 47 -7.26 -9.27 10.67
C PHE A 47 -6.39 -8.83 9.50
N LEU A 48 -5.66 -9.77 8.90
CA LEU A 48 -4.70 -9.53 7.84
C LEU A 48 -5.20 -10.18 6.54
N GLY A 49 -5.18 -9.44 5.44
CA GLY A 49 -5.52 -9.97 4.13
C GLY A 49 -7.03 -10.18 3.91
N ILE A 50 -7.88 -9.25 4.36
CA ILE A 50 -9.31 -9.30 4.02
C ILE A 50 -9.50 -8.78 2.58
N PRO A 51 -10.09 -9.57 1.66
CA PRO A 51 -10.36 -9.11 0.30
C PRO A 51 -11.48 -8.07 0.29
N PHE A 52 -11.23 -6.90 -0.28
CA PHE A 52 -12.25 -5.86 -0.45
C PHE A 52 -12.78 -5.77 -1.88
N ALA A 53 -12.11 -6.42 -2.84
CA ALA A 53 -12.47 -6.46 -4.25
C ALA A 53 -12.10 -7.82 -4.87
N LYS A 54 -12.67 -8.10 -6.04
CA LYS A 54 -12.30 -9.23 -6.88
C LYS A 54 -10.85 -9.07 -7.37
N PRO A 55 -10.05 -10.15 -7.42
CA PRO A 55 -8.70 -10.10 -7.98
C PRO A 55 -8.72 -9.50 -9.40
N PRO A 56 -7.93 -8.45 -9.69
CA PRO A 56 -7.98 -7.71 -10.95
C PRO A 56 -7.21 -8.41 -12.09
N LEU A 57 -7.44 -9.72 -12.24
CA LEU A 57 -6.71 -10.61 -13.16
C LEU A 57 -7.32 -10.63 -14.56
N GLY A 58 -6.49 -10.91 -15.57
CA GLY A 58 -6.94 -11.11 -16.95
C GLY A 58 -7.70 -9.91 -17.53
N SER A 59 -8.98 -10.10 -17.87
CA SER A 59 -9.82 -9.03 -18.43
C SER A 59 -10.12 -7.90 -17.43
N LEU A 60 -9.96 -8.13 -16.13
CA LEU A 60 -10.14 -7.13 -15.08
C LEU A 60 -8.92 -6.22 -14.91
N ARG A 61 -7.80 -6.51 -15.60
CA ARG A 61 -6.67 -5.59 -15.65
C ARG A 61 -7.07 -4.31 -16.39
N PHE A 62 -6.62 -3.16 -15.89
CA PHE A 62 -6.96 -1.84 -16.44
C PHE A 62 -8.47 -1.57 -16.50
N ALA A 63 -9.17 -1.95 -15.43
CA ALA A 63 -10.60 -1.73 -15.26
C ALA A 63 -10.91 -1.38 -13.79
N PRO A 64 -12.06 -0.75 -13.50
CA PRO A 64 -12.51 -0.53 -12.13
C PRO A 64 -12.57 -1.84 -11.33
N PRO A 65 -12.24 -1.82 -10.03
CA PRO A 65 -12.37 -2.99 -9.17
C PRO A 65 -13.84 -3.42 -9.08
N GLN A 66 -14.07 -4.72 -9.07
CA GLN A 66 -15.40 -5.30 -8.83
C GLN A 66 -15.50 -5.77 -7.37
N PRO A 67 -16.70 -5.85 -6.78
CA PRO A 67 -16.89 -6.43 -5.45
C PRO A 67 -16.29 -7.83 -5.33
N ALA A 68 -15.79 -8.18 -4.14
CA ALA A 68 -15.30 -9.52 -3.87
C ALA A 68 -16.44 -10.55 -3.97
N GLU A 69 -16.14 -11.76 -4.43
CA GLU A 69 -17.10 -12.86 -4.40
C GLU A 69 -17.35 -13.29 -2.94
N PRO A 70 -18.60 -13.59 -2.55
CA PRO A 70 -18.89 -14.08 -1.20
C PRO A 70 -18.29 -15.47 -0.97
N TRP A 71 -18.04 -15.81 0.29
CA TRP A 71 -17.50 -17.10 0.70
C TRP A 71 -18.32 -17.71 1.85
N SER A 72 -18.54 -19.03 1.78
CA SER A 72 -19.39 -19.74 2.74
C SER A 72 -18.68 -20.18 4.03
N HIS A 73 -17.37 -20.40 3.96
CA HIS A 73 -16.56 -20.87 5.11
C HIS A 73 -15.98 -19.70 5.92
N VAL A 74 -15.46 -19.95 7.11
CA VAL A 74 -14.73 -18.90 7.84
C VAL A 74 -13.36 -18.70 7.16
N LYS A 75 -13.15 -17.52 6.55
CA LYS A 75 -11.90 -17.19 5.87
C LYS A 75 -10.82 -16.86 6.89
N ASN A 76 -9.67 -17.54 6.82
CA ASN A 76 -8.53 -17.26 7.69
C ASN A 76 -7.82 -15.98 7.24
N THR A 77 -7.79 -14.96 8.10
CA THR A 77 -7.18 -13.64 7.86
C THR A 77 -6.12 -13.35 8.92
N THR A 78 -5.14 -14.25 9.06
CA THR A 78 -4.08 -14.16 10.09
C THR A 78 -2.68 -13.97 9.52
N SER A 79 -2.55 -13.91 8.19
CA SER A 79 -1.31 -13.77 7.43
C SER A 79 -1.38 -12.54 6.51
N TYR A 80 -0.25 -11.86 6.33
CA TYR A 80 -0.19 -10.70 5.44
C TYR A 80 -0.49 -11.09 3.98
N PRO A 81 -1.27 -10.27 3.26
CA PRO A 81 -1.57 -10.51 1.85
C PRO A 81 -0.35 -10.19 0.97
N PRO A 82 -0.32 -10.68 -0.28
CA PRO A 82 0.64 -10.22 -1.28
C PRO A 82 0.60 -8.70 -1.46
N MET A 83 1.77 -8.10 -1.62
CA MET A 83 1.87 -6.73 -2.12
C MET A 83 1.56 -6.70 -3.62
N CYS A 84 1.05 -5.57 -4.12
CA CYS A 84 0.82 -5.43 -5.56
C CYS A 84 2.14 -5.53 -6.33
N SER A 85 2.08 -6.13 -7.53
CA SER A 85 3.21 -6.25 -8.46
C SER A 85 3.94 -4.91 -8.61
N GLN A 86 5.23 -4.91 -8.28
CA GLN A 86 6.07 -3.73 -8.28
C GLN A 86 7.53 -4.13 -8.45
N ILE A 87 8.37 -3.17 -8.83
CA ILE A 87 9.81 -3.42 -8.93
C ILE A 87 10.44 -3.42 -7.55
N THR A 88 10.98 -4.58 -7.17
CA THR A 88 11.93 -4.73 -6.07
C THR A 88 13.36 -4.68 -6.63
N GLY A 89 14.21 -3.78 -6.15
CA GLY A 89 15.58 -3.69 -6.68
C GLY A 89 16.50 -2.68 -6.01
N SER A 90 17.68 -3.19 -5.63
CA SER A 90 19.00 -2.60 -5.26
C SER A 90 19.06 -1.11 -4.92
N GLY A 91 18.31 -0.71 -3.92
CA GLY A 91 18.43 0.54 -3.17
C GLY A 91 17.81 0.31 -1.78
N PRO A 92 17.84 1.30 -0.87
CA PRO A 92 17.13 1.15 0.41
C PRO A 92 15.68 0.80 0.11
N VAL A 93 15.25 -0.39 0.52
CA VAL A 93 13.92 -0.90 0.19
C VAL A 93 12.94 0.00 0.93
N LEU A 94 11.89 0.51 0.26
CA LEU A 94 10.89 1.36 0.90
C LEU A 94 10.35 0.74 2.19
N SER A 95 10.19 -0.58 2.22
CA SER A 95 9.80 -1.30 3.42
C SER A 95 10.84 -1.22 4.55
N GLU A 96 12.14 -1.22 4.26
CA GLU A 96 13.18 -1.12 5.29
C GLU A 96 13.27 0.27 5.91
N VAL A 97 13.03 1.32 5.11
CA VAL A 97 13.13 2.71 5.58
C VAL A 97 11.86 3.17 6.30
N PHE A 98 10.69 2.73 5.85
CA PHE A 98 9.40 3.22 6.34
C PHE A 98 8.65 2.24 7.24
N ALA A 99 9.12 0.99 7.42
CA ALA A 99 8.52 0.08 8.37
C ALA A 99 8.64 0.62 9.80
N ASN A 100 7.54 0.55 10.55
CA ASN A 100 7.48 0.82 11.98
C ASN A 100 7.50 -0.47 12.81
N ARG A 101 8.06 -1.56 12.27
CA ARG A 101 8.10 -2.89 12.89
C ARG A 101 9.53 -3.44 12.90
N LEU A 102 9.83 -4.25 13.90
CA LEU A 102 11.13 -4.93 14.04
C LEU A 102 11.19 -6.25 13.28
N GLU A 103 10.04 -6.90 13.06
CA GLU A 103 9.98 -8.19 12.36
C GLU A 103 10.13 -8.03 10.85
N ASN A 104 10.96 -8.88 10.25
CA ASN A 104 11.10 -8.96 8.81
C ASN A 104 9.95 -9.80 8.23
N ILE A 105 9.05 -9.16 7.48
CA ILE A 105 7.93 -9.85 6.83
C ILE A 105 8.40 -10.37 5.47
N SER A 106 8.11 -11.63 5.18
CA SER A 106 8.28 -12.16 3.81
C SER A 106 7.33 -11.43 2.86
N LEU A 107 7.91 -10.60 2.00
CA LEU A 107 7.15 -9.81 1.02
C LEU A 107 6.94 -10.63 -0.25
N VAL A 108 5.71 -11.11 -0.44
CA VAL A 108 5.24 -11.75 -1.68
C VAL A 108 4.58 -10.69 -2.56
N TYR A 109 4.75 -10.79 -3.88
CA TYR A 109 4.15 -9.87 -4.84
C TYR A 109 3.18 -10.61 -5.77
N SER A 110 2.03 -10.00 -6.07
CA SER A 110 1.04 -10.56 -6.99
C SER A 110 0.13 -9.48 -7.57
N GLU A 111 -0.49 -9.76 -8.73
CA GLU A 111 -1.63 -8.98 -9.24
C GLU A 111 -2.88 -9.15 -8.37
N ASP A 112 -3.03 -10.31 -7.72
CA ASP A 112 -4.03 -10.52 -6.69
C ASP A 112 -3.56 -9.88 -5.37
N CYS A 113 -3.82 -8.58 -5.23
CA CYS A 113 -3.32 -7.77 -4.12
C CYS A 113 -4.38 -6.85 -3.48
N LEU A 114 -5.65 -6.94 -3.88
CA LEU A 114 -6.72 -6.03 -3.41
C LEU A 114 -7.27 -6.44 -2.04
N TYR A 115 -6.42 -6.28 -1.03
CA TYR A 115 -6.66 -6.65 0.35
C TYR A 115 -6.48 -5.46 1.31
N LEU A 116 -7.09 -5.56 2.48
CA LEU A 116 -6.87 -4.64 3.59
C LEU A 116 -6.59 -5.40 4.89
N ASN A 117 -5.92 -4.73 5.81
CA ASN A 117 -5.67 -5.21 7.16
C ASN A 117 -6.42 -4.33 8.17
N ILE A 118 -6.89 -4.91 9.26
CA ILE A 118 -7.62 -4.22 10.33
C ILE A 118 -6.97 -4.52 11.67
N TYR A 119 -6.77 -3.47 12.46
CA TYR A 119 -6.33 -3.50 13.84
C TYR A 119 -7.41 -2.80 14.66
N THR A 120 -8.07 -3.53 15.55
CA THR A 120 -9.14 -2.98 16.40
C THR A 120 -8.85 -3.25 17.88
N PRO A 121 -8.87 -2.21 18.73
CA PRO A 121 -8.67 -2.36 20.17
C PRO A 121 -10.02 -2.65 20.86
N ALA A 122 -11.12 -2.68 20.10
CA ALA A 122 -12.44 -2.90 20.62
C ALA A 122 -12.59 -4.30 21.20
N ASP A 123 -13.24 -4.39 22.36
CA ASP A 123 -13.82 -5.63 22.84
C ASP A 123 -14.99 -6.01 21.91
N LEU A 124 -14.74 -6.95 21.00
CA LEU A 124 -15.71 -7.40 19.98
C LEU A 124 -16.93 -8.13 20.58
N THR A 125 -16.93 -8.42 21.89
CA THR A 125 -18.12 -8.94 22.59
C THR A 125 -19.12 -7.83 22.92
N LYS A 126 -18.71 -6.56 22.83
CA LYS A 126 -19.52 -5.37 23.13
C LYS A 126 -19.77 -4.53 21.89
N LYS A 127 -20.90 -3.83 21.87
CA LYS A 127 -21.19 -2.84 20.83
C LYS A 127 -20.37 -1.58 21.09
N THR A 128 -19.35 -1.38 20.26
CA THR A 128 -18.48 -0.19 20.27
C THR A 128 -18.56 0.53 18.93
N ARG A 129 -18.23 1.82 18.91
CA ARG A 129 -18.22 2.68 17.71
C ARG A 129 -17.03 3.63 17.76
N LEU A 130 -15.84 3.07 17.71
CA LEU A 130 -14.58 3.81 17.75
C LEU A 130 -14.35 4.58 16.45
N PRO A 131 -13.65 5.73 16.47
CA PRO A 131 -13.16 6.37 15.25
C PRO A 131 -12.32 5.40 14.40
N VAL A 132 -12.40 5.53 13.08
CA VAL A 132 -11.68 4.68 12.12
C VAL A 132 -10.65 5.52 11.40
N MET A 133 -9.41 5.05 11.32
CA MET A 133 -8.33 5.67 10.55
C MET A 133 -7.88 4.73 9.43
N VAL A 134 -8.06 5.16 8.18
CA VAL A 134 -7.74 4.37 6.98
C VAL A 134 -6.46 4.91 6.35
N TRP A 135 -5.39 4.12 6.43
CA TRP A 135 -4.06 4.44 5.93
C TRP A 135 -3.90 4.08 4.46
N ILE A 136 -3.43 5.04 3.68
CA ILE A 136 -3.05 4.89 2.27
C ILE A 136 -1.53 5.07 2.18
N HIS A 137 -0.81 4.01 1.81
CA HIS A 137 0.65 4.06 1.77
C HIS A 137 1.21 4.90 0.62
N GLY A 138 2.39 5.49 0.84
CA GLY A 138 3.21 6.16 -0.16
C GLY A 138 3.96 5.20 -1.10
N GLY A 139 5.00 5.72 -1.77
CA GLY A 139 5.82 4.97 -2.73
C GLY A 139 5.59 5.35 -4.20
N GLY A 140 5.26 6.62 -4.45
CA GLY A 140 5.23 7.21 -5.79
C GLY A 140 4.22 6.56 -6.76
N LEU A 141 3.17 5.92 -6.23
CA LEU A 141 2.17 5.15 -6.98
C LEU A 141 2.74 3.94 -7.75
N LEU A 142 4.01 3.59 -7.51
CA LEU A 142 4.76 2.54 -8.23
C LEU A 142 5.19 1.39 -7.33
N SER A 143 5.31 1.63 -6.03
CA SER A 143 5.77 0.68 -5.03
C SER A 143 5.16 0.99 -3.65
N GLY A 144 5.39 0.11 -2.68
CA GLY A 144 4.84 0.20 -1.32
C GLY A 144 3.86 -0.93 -1.00
N GLY A 145 3.38 -0.95 0.24
CA GLY A 145 2.32 -1.86 0.66
C GLY A 145 1.83 -1.61 2.08
N ALA A 146 0.56 -1.92 2.32
CA ALA A 146 -0.14 -1.86 3.59
C ALA A 146 0.58 -2.64 4.70
N SER A 147 1.08 -3.82 4.37
CA SER A 147 1.79 -4.71 5.31
C SER A 147 3.09 -4.12 5.86
N ILE A 148 3.64 -3.05 5.26
CA ILE A 148 4.80 -2.32 5.80
C ILE A 148 4.45 -1.69 7.15
N TYR A 149 3.22 -1.21 7.30
CA TYR A 149 2.78 -0.38 8.42
C TYR A 149 1.98 -1.22 9.42
N ASP A 150 2.48 -1.31 10.64
CA ASP A 150 1.79 -1.96 11.75
C ASP A 150 0.86 -0.98 12.46
N GLY A 151 -0.43 -1.30 12.46
CA GLY A 151 -1.46 -0.49 13.12
C GLY A 151 -1.59 -0.75 14.62
N LEU A 152 -0.88 -1.72 15.19
CA LEU A 152 -1.04 -2.17 16.58
C LEU A 152 -0.90 -1.03 17.59
N ALA A 153 0.21 -0.28 17.53
CA ALA A 153 0.52 0.77 18.49
C ALA A 153 -0.51 1.92 18.42
N LEU A 154 -0.77 2.45 17.21
CA LEU A 154 -1.75 3.52 17.03
C LEU A 154 -3.15 3.09 17.49
N SER A 155 -3.54 1.85 17.18
CA SER A 155 -4.85 1.30 17.57
C SER A 155 -5.00 1.23 19.09
N ALA A 156 -3.99 0.68 19.79
CA ALA A 156 -4.03 0.54 21.24
C ALA A 156 -3.93 1.88 21.97
N HIS A 157 -2.96 2.74 21.60
CA HIS A 157 -2.70 4.00 22.30
C HIS A 157 -3.82 5.03 22.14
N GLU A 158 -4.35 5.20 20.92
CA GLU A 158 -5.37 6.23 20.64
C GLU A 158 -6.80 5.68 20.65
N ASN A 159 -6.97 4.39 20.95
CA ASN A 159 -8.25 3.70 20.99
C ASN A 159 -9.09 3.90 19.71
N VAL A 160 -8.45 3.66 18.56
CA VAL A 160 -9.03 3.79 17.21
C VAL A 160 -8.91 2.49 16.43
N VAL A 161 -9.83 2.27 15.48
CA VAL A 161 -9.70 1.18 14.51
C VAL A 161 -8.78 1.65 13.39
N VAL A 162 -7.65 0.99 13.21
CA VAL A 162 -6.70 1.28 12.11
C VAL A 162 -6.92 0.29 10.98
N VAL A 163 -7.09 0.81 9.76
CA VAL A 163 -7.23 0.01 8.54
C VAL A 163 -6.10 0.38 7.59
N THR A 164 -5.28 -0.58 7.15
CA THR A 164 -4.26 -0.34 6.12
C THR A 164 -4.70 -1.00 4.81
N ILE A 165 -4.76 -0.22 3.72
CA ILE A 165 -5.31 -0.70 2.45
C ILE A 165 -4.23 -0.84 1.37
N GLN A 166 -4.39 -1.86 0.52
CA GLN A 166 -3.65 -1.99 -0.72
C GLN A 166 -4.41 -1.32 -1.87
N TYR A 167 -3.66 -0.92 -2.90
CA TYR A 167 -4.20 -0.47 -4.18
C TYR A 167 -3.24 -0.84 -5.31
N ARG A 168 -3.75 -1.05 -6.54
CA ARG A 168 -2.89 -1.36 -7.69
C ARG A 168 -1.87 -0.25 -7.93
N LEU A 169 -0.65 -0.65 -8.27
CA LEU A 169 0.50 0.23 -8.48
C LEU A 169 0.97 0.20 -9.94
N GLY A 170 1.77 1.19 -10.33
CA GLY A 170 2.44 1.28 -11.61
C GLY A 170 1.54 1.02 -12.81
N ILE A 171 1.97 0.12 -13.71
CA ILE A 171 1.23 -0.17 -14.95
C ILE A 171 -0.19 -0.66 -14.61
N TRP A 172 -0.34 -1.55 -13.63
CA TRP A 172 -1.63 -2.10 -13.22
C TRP A 172 -2.59 -1.04 -12.66
N GLY A 173 -2.07 -0.06 -11.91
CA GLY A 173 -2.85 0.97 -11.24
C GLY A 173 -3.10 2.24 -12.05
N PHE A 174 -2.20 2.60 -12.96
CA PHE A 174 -2.13 3.96 -13.51
C PHE A 174 -1.86 4.02 -15.02
N LEU A 175 -1.91 2.89 -15.73
CA LEU A 175 -1.93 2.91 -17.20
C LEU A 175 -3.17 3.67 -17.70
N SER A 176 -2.95 4.69 -18.54
CA SER A 176 -4.02 5.44 -19.18
C SER A 176 -3.69 5.75 -20.64
N THR A 177 -4.64 5.50 -21.53
CA THR A 177 -4.58 5.87 -22.94
C THR A 177 -5.17 7.26 -23.20
N GLY A 178 -5.63 7.97 -22.15
CA GLY A 178 -6.26 9.28 -22.25
C GLY A 178 -7.57 9.25 -23.07
N ASP A 179 -8.24 8.11 -23.11
CA ASP A 179 -9.52 7.84 -23.76
C ASP A 179 -10.27 6.72 -23.01
N GLU A 180 -11.43 6.31 -23.50
CA GLU A 180 -12.33 5.36 -22.84
C GLU A 180 -11.78 3.93 -22.73
N HIS A 181 -10.77 3.56 -23.54
CA HIS A 181 -10.23 2.20 -23.56
C HIS A 181 -9.37 1.88 -22.34
N SER A 182 -8.70 2.88 -21.78
CA SER A 182 -8.08 2.83 -20.47
C SER A 182 -8.01 4.25 -19.90
N ARG A 183 -9.06 4.66 -19.18
CA ARG A 183 -9.12 5.99 -18.57
C ARG A 183 -8.00 6.23 -17.55
N GLY A 184 -7.61 5.20 -16.80
CA GLY A 184 -6.58 5.26 -15.78
C GLY A 184 -7.13 5.37 -14.37
N ASN A 185 -6.26 5.78 -13.43
CA ASN A 185 -6.57 5.95 -12.01
C ASN A 185 -7.11 4.68 -11.31
N TRP A 186 -6.85 3.48 -11.83
CA TRP A 186 -7.34 2.22 -11.27
C TRP A 186 -6.93 2.01 -9.80
N GLY A 187 -5.73 2.43 -9.41
CA GLY A 187 -5.29 2.43 -8.02
C GLY A 187 -6.16 3.32 -7.12
N HIS A 188 -6.60 4.49 -7.60
CA HIS A 188 -7.52 5.34 -6.84
C HIS A 188 -8.94 4.75 -6.80
N TRP A 189 -9.38 4.07 -7.86
CA TRP A 189 -10.62 3.32 -7.84
C TRP A 189 -10.58 2.20 -6.79
N ASP A 190 -9.43 1.55 -6.60
CA ASP A 190 -9.24 0.55 -5.54
C ASP A 190 -9.35 1.18 -4.15
N GLN A 191 -8.77 2.37 -3.95
CA GLN A 191 -8.90 3.13 -2.70
C GLN A 191 -10.37 3.47 -2.39
N VAL A 192 -11.13 3.93 -3.39
CA VAL A 192 -12.59 4.17 -3.25
C VAL A 192 -13.33 2.86 -2.91
N ALA A 193 -13.00 1.75 -3.56
CA ALA A 193 -13.62 0.45 -3.27
C ALA A 193 -13.32 -0.03 -1.85
N ALA A 194 -12.09 0.13 -1.36
CA ALA A 194 -11.73 -0.17 0.02
C ALA A 194 -12.50 0.70 1.02
N LEU A 195 -12.69 1.99 0.74
CA LEU A 195 -13.50 2.87 1.60
C LEU A 195 -14.98 2.49 1.60
N ARG A 196 -15.55 2.06 0.46
CA ARG A 196 -16.90 1.49 0.41
C ARG A 196 -17.01 0.22 1.24
N TRP A 197 -15.99 -0.64 1.18
CA TRP A 197 -15.92 -1.82 2.03
C TRP A 197 -15.90 -1.43 3.52
N VAL A 198 -15.11 -0.43 3.91
CA VAL A 198 -15.06 0.08 5.29
C VAL A 198 -16.45 0.56 5.73
N GLN A 199 -17.13 1.39 4.92
CA GLN A 199 -18.48 1.86 5.22
C GLN A 199 -19.47 0.72 5.49
N ASN A 200 -19.38 -0.36 4.72
CA ASN A 200 -20.32 -1.48 4.82
C ASN A 200 -20.00 -2.49 5.93
N ASN A 201 -18.76 -2.54 6.43
CA ASN A 201 -18.31 -3.65 7.28
C ASN A 201 -17.69 -3.20 8.62
N ILE A 202 -17.12 -2.00 8.72
CA ILE A 202 -16.27 -1.63 9.86
C ILE A 202 -17.01 -1.60 11.21
N ALA A 203 -18.33 -1.45 11.18
CA ALA A 203 -19.19 -1.55 12.35
C ALA A 203 -19.04 -2.89 13.09
N ASN A 204 -18.84 -3.99 12.36
CA ASN A 204 -18.67 -5.33 12.94
C ASN A 204 -17.29 -5.52 13.58
N PHE A 205 -16.35 -4.62 13.31
CA PHE A 205 -15.02 -4.58 13.93
C PHE A 205 -14.94 -3.55 15.07
N GLY A 206 -16.09 -3.02 15.53
CA GLY A 206 -16.17 -2.00 16.58
C GLY A 206 -15.91 -0.57 16.10
N GLY A 207 -15.77 -0.34 14.79
CA GLY A 207 -15.54 0.97 14.20
C GLY A 207 -16.84 1.73 13.90
N ASN A 208 -16.76 3.06 13.83
CA ASN A 208 -17.87 3.91 13.44
C ASN A 208 -17.77 4.31 11.96
N PRO A 209 -18.63 3.79 11.06
CA PRO A 209 -18.61 4.19 9.64
C PRO A 209 -18.89 5.69 9.45
N GLY A 210 -19.59 6.34 10.39
CA GLY A 210 -19.83 7.79 10.41
C GLY A 210 -18.67 8.64 10.95
N SER A 211 -17.53 8.04 11.27
CA SER A 211 -16.33 8.76 11.74
C SER A 211 -15.05 8.13 11.20
N VAL A 212 -14.92 8.14 9.88
CA VAL A 212 -13.75 7.65 9.13
C VAL A 212 -12.82 8.81 8.79
N THR A 213 -11.54 8.71 9.15
CA THR A 213 -10.45 9.60 8.75
C THR A 213 -9.57 8.87 7.73
N ILE A 214 -9.36 9.47 6.55
CA ILE A 214 -8.33 8.97 5.61
C ILE A 214 -7.02 9.70 5.86
N PHE A 215 -5.91 8.96 5.88
CA PHE A 215 -4.58 9.54 6.07
C PHE A 215 -3.53 8.80 5.25
N GLY A 216 -2.48 9.49 4.85
CA GLY A 216 -1.44 8.92 3.99
C GLY A 216 -0.24 9.83 3.82
N GLU A 217 0.89 9.21 3.50
CA GLU A 217 2.19 9.84 3.30
C GLU A 217 2.60 9.84 1.82
N SER A 218 3.27 10.91 1.37
CA SER A 218 3.79 11.06 0.00
C SER A 218 2.71 10.81 -1.07
N ALA A 219 2.83 9.75 -1.87
CA ALA A 219 1.81 9.35 -2.84
C ALA A 219 0.47 8.94 -2.20
N GLY A 220 0.50 8.46 -0.96
CA GLY A 220 -0.69 8.25 -0.13
C GLY A 220 -1.33 9.56 0.32
N GLY A 221 -0.52 10.56 0.69
CA GLY A 221 -1.00 11.91 1.00
C GLY A 221 -1.60 12.59 -0.24
N GLN A 222 -0.98 12.40 -1.40
CA GLN A 222 -1.53 12.80 -2.68
C GLN A 222 -2.85 12.09 -2.98
N SER A 223 -2.93 10.78 -2.71
CA SER A 223 -4.16 10.00 -2.88
C SER A 223 -5.29 10.51 -1.98
N VAL A 224 -5.01 10.82 -0.71
CA VAL A 224 -5.96 11.47 0.21
C VAL A 224 -6.49 12.77 -0.40
N SER A 225 -5.59 13.61 -0.92
CA SER A 225 -5.96 14.87 -1.57
C SER A 225 -6.82 14.65 -2.83
N VAL A 226 -6.50 13.66 -3.66
CA VAL A 226 -7.31 13.27 -4.83
C VAL A 226 -8.70 12.81 -4.42
N LEU A 227 -8.81 12.00 -3.36
CA LEU A 227 -10.10 11.53 -2.84
C LEU A 227 -10.94 12.67 -2.26
N VAL A 228 -10.32 13.67 -1.62
CA VAL A 228 -11.00 14.92 -1.22
C VAL A 228 -11.62 15.63 -2.42
N LEU A 229 -10.93 15.67 -3.56
CA LEU A 229 -11.40 16.31 -4.78
C LEU A 229 -12.42 15.47 -5.58
N SER A 230 -12.49 14.15 -5.33
CA SER A 230 -13.32 13.24 -6.11
C SER A 230 -14.75 13.12 -5.56
N SER A 231 -15.73 13.29 -6.47
CA SER A 231 -17.14 13.04 -6.14
C SER A 231 -17.45 11.56 -5.87
N LEU A 232 -16.62 10.63 -6.36
CA LEU A 232 -16.79 9.19 -6.13
C LEU A 232 -16.54 8.78 -4.68
N ALA A 233 -15.84 9.63 -3.93
CA ALA A 233 -15.51 9.42 -2.53
C ALA A 233 -16.43 10.17 -1.56
N ASN A 234 -17.48 10.84 -2.07
CA ASN A 234 -18.47 11.54 -1.24
C ASN A 234 -19.06 10.60 -0.18
N ASN A 235 -19.12 11.09 1.06
CA ASN A 235 -19.66 10.38 2.22
C ASN A 235 -18.93 9.07 2.59
N LEU A 236 -17.75 8.79 2.02
CA LEU A 236 -16.95 7.61 2.40
C LEU A 236 -15.98 7.89 3.56
N PHE A 237 -15.66 9.17 3.80
CA PHE A 237 -14.81 9.64 4.88
C PHE A 237 -15.29 11.01 5.38
N HIS A 238 -14.79 11.39 6.55
CA HIS A 238 -15.29 12.51 7.34
C HIS A 238 -14.18 13.48 7.76
N ARG A 239 -12.92 13.06 7.65
CA ARG A 239 -11.71 13.85 7.91
C ARG A 239 -10.58 13.34 7.01
N ALA A 240 -9.61 14.21 6.74
CA ALA A 240 -8.47 13.89 5.89
C ALA A 240 -7.15 14.37 6.52
N ILE A 241 -6.06 13.64 6.28
CA ILE A 241 -4.70 14.02 6.66
C ILE A 241 -3.76 13.71 5.49
N SER A 242 -3.06 14.72 4.98
CA SER A 242 -2.05 14.57 3.94
C SER A 242 -0.67 14.90 4.47
N GLU A 243 0.18 13.89 4.56
CA GLU A 243 1.55 13.99 5.05
C GLU A 243 2.49 14.05 3.83
N SER A 244 3.14 15.19 3.61
CA SER A 244 4.19 15.34 2.58
C SER A 244 3.75 15.05 1.13
N GLY A 245 2.46 15.23 0.80
CA GLY A 245 1.96 15.06 -0.56
C GLY A 245 0.51 15.51 -0.74
N VAL A 246 0.21 16.16 -1.87
CA VAL A 246 -1.13 16.66 -2.22
C VAL A 246 -1.40 16.50 -3.71
N ALA A 247 -2.64 16.69 -4.17
CA ALA A 247 -3.03 16.56 -5.57
C ALA A 247 -2.28 17.52 -6.51
N LEU A 248 -1.75 18.62 -5.96
CA LEU A 248 -0.93 19.61 -6.68
C LEU A 248 0.56 19.24 -6.76
N THR A 249 1.00 18.11 -6.20
CA THR A 249 2.39 17.65 -6.27
C THR A 249 2.74 17.29 -7.73
N PRO A 250 3.57 18.07 -8.45
CA PRO A 250 3.66 17.99 -9.91
C PRO A 250 4.19 16.66 -10.47
N CYS A 251 4.95 15.91 -9.67
CA CYS A 251 5.51 14.63 -10.10
C CYS A 251 4.50 13.48 -10.09
N LEU A 252 3.33 13.66 -9.47
CA LEU A 252 2.28 12.64 -9.32
C LEU A 252 0.98 12.96 -10.06
N PHE A 253 0.96 14.03 -10.86
CA PHE A 253 -0.17 14.41 -11.71
C PHE A 253 0.30 14.82 -13.11
N ARG A 254 -0.38 14.37 -14.16
CA ARG A 254 -0.20 14.88 -15.52
C ARG A 254 -1.52 14.98 -16.29
N LYS A 255 -1.61 16.02 -17.13
CA LYS A 255 -2.74 16.21 -18.06
C LYS A 255 -2.66 15.29 -19.29
N ASP A 256 -1.48 15.16 -19.89
CA ASP A 256 -1.25 14.26 -21.02
C ASP A 256 -0.28 13.12 -20.64
N ILE A 257 -0.79 11.89 -20.75
CA ILE A 257 -0.07 10.66 -20.45
C ILE A 257 -0.04 9.70 -21.65
N LYS A 258 -0.66 10.06 -22.78
CA LYS A 258 -0.76 9.20 -23.97
C LYS A 258 0.62 8.73 -24.47
N PRO A 259 1.67 9.57 -24.50
CA PRO A 259 2.98 9.11 -24.94
C PRO A 259 3.61 8.08 -23.99
N ALA A 260 3.37 8.19 -22.68
CA ALA A 260 3.82 7.21 -21.70
C ALA A 260 3.17 5.83 -21.92
N ALA A 261 1.87 5.78 -22.21
CA ALA A 261 1.20 4.52 -22.53
C ALA A 261 1.76 3.86 -23.79
N LYS A 262 2.07 4.65 -24.84
CA LYS A 262 2.75 4.14 -26.03
C LYS A 262 4.15 3.61 -25.72
N GLN A 263 4.93 4.29 -24.90
CA GLN A 263 6.26 3.82 -24.47
C GLN A 263 6.17 2.50 -23.70
N ILE A 264 5.20 2.35 -22.79
CA ILE A 264 4.94 1.09 -22.07
C ILE A 264 4.59 -0.03 -23.05
N ALA A 265 3.68 0.24 -23.99
CA ALA A 265 3.27 -0.73 -24.98
C ALA A 265 4.46 -1.21 -25.83
N VAL A 266 5.30 -0.29 -26.31
CA VAL A 266 6.53 -0.62 -27.04
C VAL A 266 7.49 -1.44 -26.16
N ALA A 267 7.68 -1.07 -24.89
CA ALA A 267 8.54 -1.79 -23.96
C ALA A 267 8.07 -3.23 -23.68
N ALA A 268 6.76 -3.46 -23.74
CA ALA A 268 6.09 -4.75 -23.61
C ALA A 268 6.00 -5.54 -24.94
N GLY A 269 6.41 -4.95 -26.07
CA GLY A 269 6.30 -5.55 -27.40
C GLY A 269 4.87 -5.55 -27.96
N CYS A 270 4.05 -4.56 -27.60
CA CYS A 270 2.68 -4.39 -28.06
C CYS A 270 2.57 -3.34 -29.17
N ASN A 271 1.61 -3.56 -30.08
CA ASN A 271 1.26 -2.60 -31.13
C ASN A 271 0.61 -1.35 -30.51
N THR A 272 0.90 -0.18 -31.09
CA THR A 272 0.38 1.14 -30.67
C THR A 272 -0.58 1.77 -31.69
N THR A 273 -1.06 0.98 -32.67
CA THR A 273 -1.95 1.45 -33.76
C THR A 273 -3.23 2.10 -33.23
N THR A 274 -3.90 1.47 -32.27
CA THR A 274 -5.08 2.02 -31.59
C THR A 274 -4.99 1.77 -30.09
N SER A 275 -5.64 2.63 -29.28
CA SER A 275 -5.71 2.47 -27.83
C SER A 275 -6.36 1.14 -27.43
N ALA A 276 -7.42 0.71 -28.12
CA ALA A 276 -8.06 -0.58 -27.90
C ALA A 276 -7.09 -1.76 -28.12
N ALA A 277 -6.35 -1.76 -29.24
CA ALA A 277 -5.39 -2.82 -29.56
C ALA A 277 -4.22 -2.84 -28.55
N LEU A 278 -3.77 -1.66 -28.13
CA LEU A 278 -2.74 -1.49 -27.11
C LEU A 278 -3.18 -2.11 -25.78
N VAL A 279 -4.36 -1.74 -25.28
CA VAL A 279 -4.90 -2.25 -24.00
C VAL A 279 -5.17 -3.75 -24.09
N HIS A 280 -5.73 -4.22 -25.21
CA HIS A 280 -5.95 -5.64 -25.44
C HIS A 280 -4.65 -6.43 -25.37
N CYS A 281 -3.60 -5.98 -26.07
CA CYS A 281 -2.28 -6.63 -26.03
C CYS A 281 -1.68 -6.65 -24.62
N LEU A 282 -1.73 -5.53 -23.89
CA LEU A 282 -1.21 -5.45 -22.52
C LEU A 282 -1.97 -6.33 -21.52
N ARG A 283 -3.25 -6.61 -21.75
CA ARG A 283 -4.01 -7.60 -20.96
C ARG A 283 -3.57 -9.04 -21.20
N GLN A 284 -3.04 -9.36 -22.39
CA GLN A 284 -2.51 -10.70 -22.71
C GLN A 284 -1.12 -10.95 -22.12
N LYS A 285 -0.43 -9.90 -21.65
CA LYS A 285 0.89 -10.04 -21.05
C LYS A 285 0.81 -10.71 -19.68
N THR A 286 1.79 -11.55 -19.39
CA THR A 286 1.99 -12.09 -18.04
C THR A 286 2.45 -10.99 -17.08
N GLU A 287 2.28 -11.22 -15.77
CA GLU A 287 2.78 -10.33 -14.72
C GLU A 287 4.28 -10.05 -14.89
N GLY A 288 5.07 -11.10 -15.18
CA GLY A 288 6.51 -11.00 -15.39
C GLY A 288 6.90 -10.16 -16.62
N GLU A 289 6.15 -10.25 -17.72
CA GLU A 289 6.39 -9.40 -18.89
C GLU A 289 6.10 -7.92 -18.61
N LEU A 290 5.04 -7.63 -17.84
CA LEU A 290 4.73 -6.25 -17.44
C LEU A 290 5.73 -5.72 -16.41
N LEU A 291 6.24 -6.55 -15.50
CA LEU A 291 7.35 -6.19 -14.63
C LEU A 291 8.62 -5.86 -15.43
N ASN A 292 8.94 -6.65 -16.45
CA ASN A 292 10.06 -6.36 -17.35
C ASN A 292 9.85 -5.05 -18.12
N ALA A 293 8.63 -4.78 -18.60
CA ALA A 293 8.30 -3.49 -19.21
C ALA A 293 8.49 -2.33 -18.21
N THR A 294 8.05 -2.50 -16.96
CA THR A 294 8.26 -1.53 -15.87
C THR A 294 9.75 -1.25 -15.67
N TRP A 295 10.62 -2.28 -15.72
CA TRP A 295 12.07 -2.13 -15.61
C TRP A 295 12.68 -1.32 -16.75
N LYS A 296 12.23 -1.58 -17.99
CA LYS A 296 12.68 -0.85 -19.20
C LYS A 296 12.28 0.63 -19.16
N MET A 297 11.15 0.95 -18.53
CA MET A 297 10.71 2.34 -18.35
C MET A 297 11.59 3.15 -17.39
N LYS A 298 12.44 2.49 -16.58
CA LYS A 298 13.37 3.14 -15.63
C LYS A 298 12.67 4.16 -14.71
N PHE A 299 11.47 3.83 -14.23
CA PHE A 299 10.78 4.65 -13.24
C PHE A 299 11.65 4.92 -12.00
N PHE A 300 11.37 6.03 -11.32
CA PHE A 300 12.16 6.64 -10.23
C PHE A 300 13.53 7.21 -10.62
N THR A 301 14.07 6.89 -11.80
CA THR A 301 15.38 7.42 -12.23
C THR A 301 15.23 8.81 -12.85
N LEU A 302 16.18 9.70 -12.54
CA LEU A 302 16.31 10.98 -13.25
C LEU A 302 17.09 10.75 -14.55
N ASN A 303 16.47 10.99 -15.70
CA ASN A 303 17.21 10.95 -16.96
C ASN A 303 18.03 12.24 -17.11
N LEU A 304 19.35 12.14 -16.93
CA LEU A 304 20.28 13.27 -17.05
C LEU A 304 20.59 13.63 -18.50
N LEU A 305 20.21 12.77 -19.46
CA LEU A 305 20.51 12.94 -20.88
C LEU A 305 19.21 12.94 -21.70
N GLY A 306 19.01 13.96 -22.54
CA GLY A 306 17.82 14.10 -23.41
C GLY A 306 16.81 15.13 -22.92
N ASP A 307 15.65 15.22 -23.59
CA ASP A 307 14.62 16.21 -23.27
C ASP A 307 13.86 15.83 -21.99
N PRO A 308 13.97 16.61 -20.89
CA PRO A 308 13.28 16.32 -19.63
C PRO A 308 11.75 16.27 -19.78
N ARG A 309 11.18 16.92 -20.80
CA ARG A 309 9.73 16.93 -21.05
C ARG A 309 9.22 15.56 -21.52
N GLN A 310 10.10 14.75 -22.12
CA GLN A 310 9.79 13.40 -22.61
C GLN A 310 10.09 12.30 -21.57
N SER A 311 10.57 12.67 -20.38
CA SER A 311 10.83 11.74 -19.29
C SER A 311 9.58 11.50 -18.44
N TYR A 312 9.25 10.24 -18.22
CA TYR A 312 8.14 9.80 -17.36
C TYR A 312 8.68 9.05 -16.14
N PRO A 313 9.21 9.75 -15.13
CA PRO A 313 9.80 9.10 -13.95
C PRO A 313 8.76 8.39 -13.08
N PHE A 314 7.47 8.70 -13.27
CA PHE A 314 6.34 8.11 -12.57
C PHE A 314 5.20 7.81 -13.53
N LEU A 315 4.33 6.87 -13.14
CA LEU A 315 2.96 6.81 -13.62
C LEU A 315 2.08 7.55 -12.63
N THR A 316 1.26 8.46 -13.14
CA THR A 316 0.66 9.54 -12.35
C THR A 316 -0.85 9.47 -12.38
N THR A 317 -1.48 10.18 -11.45
CA THR A 317 -2.89 10.52 -11.53
C THR A 317 -3.16 11.35 -12.79
N VAL A 318 -4.32 11.13 -13.41
CA VAL A 318 -4.76 11.83 -14.62
C VAL A 318 -6.16 12.38 -14.47
N VAL A 319 -6.54 13.32 -15.34
CA VAL A 319 -7.93 13.76 -15.49
C VAL A 319 -8.67 12.72 -16.34
N ASP A 320 -9.40 11.82 -15.71
CA ASP A 320 -10.07 10.69 -16.35
C ASP A 320 -11.54 10.95 -16.71
N GLY A 321 -12.09 12.11 -16.29
CA GLY A 321 -13.48 12.48 -16.54
C GLY A 321 -14.49 11.84 -15.57
N VAL A 322 -14.04 10.95 -14.68
CA VAL A 322 -14.90 10.21 -13.74
C VAL A 322 -14.44 10.40 -12.30
N LEU A 323 -13.25 9.92 -11.93
CA LEU A 323 -12.69 10.17 -10.61
C LEU A 323 -12.34 11.65 -10.45
N LEU A 324 -11.61 12.21 -11.42
CA LEU A 324 -11.29 13.62 -11.56
C LEU A 324 -11.86 14.13 -12.88
N PRO A 325 -12.95 14.94 -12.84
CA PRO A 325 -13.54 15.50 -14.06
C PRO A 325 -12.69 16.63 -14.65
N LYS A 326 -11.84 17.27 -13.85
CA LYS A 326 -10.98 18.41 -14.20
C LYS A 326 -9.64 18.31 -13.48
N ALA A 327 -8.72 19.19 -13.83
CA ALA A 327 -7.46 19.31 -13.11
C ALA A 327 -7.70 19.74 -11.64
N PRO A 328 -6.88 19.30 -10.68
CA PRO A 328 -7.02 19.65 -9.26
C PRO A 328 -7.15 21.15 -9.00
N GLU A 329 -6.40 21.99 -9.72
CA GLU A 329 -6.44 23.45 -9.61
C GLU A 329 -7.84 24.00 -9.94
N GLU A 330 -8.49 23.45 -10.96
CA GLU A 330 -9.82 23.87 -11.42
C GLU A 330 -10.90 23.44 -10.42
N ILE A 331 -10.84 22.22 -9.90
CA ILE A 331 -11.79 21.71 -8.88
C ILE A 331 -11.70 22.54 -7.59
N LEU A 332 -10.47 22.88 -7.18
CA LEU A 332 -10.21 23.73 -6.01
C LEU A 332 -10.77 25.14 -6.22
N ALA A 333 -10.55 25.75 -7.38
CA ALA A 333 -11.08 27.06 -7.72
C ALA A 333 -12.62 27.09 -7.73
N GLU A 334 -13.26 26.01 -8.20
CA GLU A 334 -14.72 25.85 -8.20
C GLU A 334 -15.32 25.56 -6.81
N LYS A 335 -14.48 25.20 -5.82
CA LYS A 335 -14.91 24.82 -4.47
C LYS A 335 -15.91 23.65 -4.45
N ARG A 336 -15.80 22.76 -5.45
CA ARG A 336 -16.64 21.56 -5.66
C ARG A 336 -15.89 20.28 -5.24
N PHE A 337 -15.59 20.18 -3.96
CA PHE A 337 -14.89 19.04 -3.35
C PHE A 337 -15.48 18.69 -1.98
N ASN A 338 -15.07 17.57 -1.40
CA ASN A 338 -15.51 17.13 -0.08
C ASN A 338 -15.04 18.10 1.01
N ARG A 339 -15.97 18.85 1.60
CA ARG A 339 -15.67 19.81 2.68
C ARG A 339 -15.63 19.10 4.03
N VAL A 340 -14.49 18.51 4.34
CA VAL A 340 -14.19 17.86 5.62
C VAL A 340 -13.04 18.57 6.33
N PRO A 341 -12.90 18.45 7.65
CA PRO A 341 -11.67 18.84 8.34
C PRO A 341 -10.46 18.16 7.68
N TYR A 342 -9.45 18.96 7.34
CA TYR A 342 -8.30 18.50 6.57
C TYR A 342 -7.00 19.03 7.19
N ILE A 343 -6.13 18.13 7.65
CA ILE A 343 -4.78 18.43 8.11
C ILE A 343 -3.82 18.22 6.95
N VAL A 344 -2.95 19.20 6.69
CA VAL A 344 -1.91 19.09 5.65
C VAL A 344 -0.58 19.50 6.28
N GLY A 345 0.43 18.66 6.13
CA GLY A 345 1.75 18.86 6.72
C GLY A 345 2.88 18.51 5.76
N ILE A 346 4.05 19.08 6.04
CA ILE A 346 5.32 18.78 5.35
C ILE A 346 6.42 18.63 6.40
N ASN A 347 7.47 17.91 6.02
CA ASN A 347 8.68 17.78 6.81
C ASN A 347 9.67 18.92 6.51
N LYS A 348 10.57 19.18 7.47
CA LYS A 348 11.55 20.27 7.37
C LYS A 348 12.50 20.15 6.17
N GLN A 349 12.81 18.92 5.76
CA GLN A 349 13.78 18.60 4.71
C GLN A 349 13.26 17.47 3.80
N GLU A 350 12.16 17.71 3.08
CA GLU A 350 11.52 16.71 2.20
C GLU A 350 12.47 16.03 1.21
N PHE A 351 13.46 16.78 0.72
CA PHE A 351 14.45 16.28 -0.24
C PHE A 351 15.84 16.10 0.39
N GLY A 352 15.93 15.92 1.71
CA GLY A 352 17.20 15.93 2.45
C GLY A 352 18.10 14.72 2.19
N TRP A 353 17.55 13.51 2.14
CA TRP A 353 18.35 12.28 1.97
C TRP A 353 17.63 11.18 1.21
N PHE A 354 16.43 10.79 1.64
CA PHE A 354 15.76 9.60 1.09
C PHE A 354 15.45 9.74 -0.41
N ILE A 355 14.70 10.77 -0.80
CA ILE A 355 14.30 10.98 -2.20
C ILE A 355 15.51 11.12 -3.13
N PRO A 356 16.53 11.99 -2.89
CA PRO A 356 17.68 12.06 -3.79
C PRO A 356 18.45 10.74 -3.88
N THR A 357 18.62 10.00 -2.77
CA THR A 357 19.33 8.71 -2.76
C THR A 357 18.66 7.68 -3.67
N VAL A 358 17.33 7.53 -3.56
CA VAL A 358 16.56 6.61 -4.41
C VAL A 358 16.65 6.99 -5.89
N ARG A 359 16.63 8.29 -6.21
CA ARG A 359 16.68 8.78 -7.60
C ARG A 359 18.08 8.67 -8.24
N MET A 360 19.15 8.78 -7.45
CA MET A 360 20.54 8.70 -7.94
C MET A 360 21.11 7.28 -7.98
N CYS A 361 20.87 6.44 -6.96
CA CYS A 361 21.52 5.13 -6.85
C CYS A 361 21.10 4.13 -7.94
N ARG A 362 19.94 4.28 -8.59
CA ARG A 362 19.50 3.35 -9.65
C ARG A 362 20.19 3.54 -11.00
N SER A 363 20.87 4.67 -11.22
CA SER A 363 21.57 4.93 -12.48
C SER A 363 22.99 4.34 -12.51
N PHE A 364 23.59 4.05 -11.35
CA PHE A 364 24.94 3.50 -11.21
C PHE A 364 24.86 2.05 -10.76
N ARG A 365 24.78 1.12 -11.73
CA ARG A 365 24.59 -0.32 -11.50
C ARG A 365 25.71 -1.05 -10.72
N GLN A 366 26.69 -0.36 -10.14
CA GLN A 366 27.85 -0.99 -9.48
C GLN A 366 28.42 -0.29 -8.23
N THR A 367 27.95 0.88 -7.80
CA THR A 367 28.66 1.66 -6.75
C THR A 367 27.73 2.44 -5.82
N CYS A 368 26.97 1.76 -4.95
CA CYS A 368 26.36 2.43 -3.79
C CYS A 368 26.95 2.07 -2.41
N PRO A 369 27.63 0.92 -2.17
CA PRO A 369 28.32 0.76 -0.89
C PRO A 369 29.58 1.62 -0.79
N SER A 370 30.40 1.69 -1.84
CA SER A 370 31.74 2.27 -1.79
C SER A 370 31.80 3.79 -1.91
N THR A 371 30.88 4.42 -2.63
CA THR A 371 30.92 5.87 -2.89
C THR A 371 30.24 6.71 -1.79
N LEU A 372 29.35 6.11 -0.99
CA LEU A 372 28.73 6.79 0.15
C LEU A 372 29.60 6.74 1.41
N GLN A 373 30.40 5.68 1.57
CA GLN A 373 31.37 5.56 2.66
C GLN A 373 32.50 6.61 2.57
N SER A 374 32.83 7.07 1.35
CA SER A 374 33.81 8.14 1.14
C SER A 374 33.24 9.55 1.35
N LEU A 375 31.91 9.74 1.27
CA LEU A 375 31.26 11.03 1.46
C LEU A 375 30.84 11.28 2.92
N PHE A 376 30.61 10.22 3.72
CA PHE A 376 30.24 10.33 5.14
C PHE A 376 30.93 9.25 6.00
N PRO A 377 32.21 9.42 6.37
CA PRO A 377 33.01 8.38 7.04
C PRO A 377 32.62 8.08 8.50
N ARG A 378 31.60 8.73 9.08
CA ARG A 378 31.27 8.61 10.52
C ARG A 378 29.88 8.08 10.85
N ALA A 379 29.06 7.70 9.87
CA ALA A 379 27.64 7.42 10.13
C ALA A 379 27.24 5.94 10.27
N LEU A 380 28.09 4.95 9.97
CA LEU A 380 27.69 3.54 10.04
C LEU A 380 28.84 2.62 10.51
N PRO A 381 28.60 1.68 11.46
CA PRO A 381 29.57 0.65 11.82
C PRO A 381 29.72 -0.38 10.69
N SER A 382 30.96 -0.81 10.46
CA SER A 382 31.37 -1.76 9.41
C SER A 382 30.75 -3.15 9.59
N PRO A 383 30.23 -3.81 8.53
CA PRO A 383 29.82 -5.20 8.59
C PRO A 383 31.04 -6.13 8.47
N GLY A 384 31.18 -7.08 9.40
CA GLY A 384 32.17 -8.15 9.34
C GLY A 384 31.82 -9.23 8.29
N PRO A 385 32.79 -10.08 7.89
CA PRO A 385 32.63 -11.01 6.78
C PRO A 385 31.70 -12.19 7.13
N PHE A 386 30.72 -12.45 6.26
CA PHE A 386 29.92 -13.68 6.24
C PHE A 386 30.70 -14.78 5.52
N GLU A 387 31.03 -15.87 6.21
CA GLU A 387 31.52 -17.10 5.60
C GLU A 387 30.35 -17.91 5.01
N SER A 388 30.57 -18.36 3.78
CA SER A 388 29.69 -19.23 3.00
C SER A 388 30.01 -20.69 3.30
N THR A 389 29.09 -21.44 3.91
CA THR A 389 29.11 -22.91 3.86
C THR A 389 27.69 -23.47 3.70
N ALA A 390 27.40 -24.02 2.53
CA ALA A 390 26.34 -25.01 2.33
C ALA A 390 26.75 -25.90 1.14
N ALA A 391 27.55 -26.94 1.43
CA ALA A 391 27.80 -28.03 0.51
C ALA A 391 26.74 -29.12 0.70
N VAL A 392 26.16 -29.55 -0.40
CA VAL A 392 25.15 -30.61 -0.54
C VAL A 392 25.79 -31.97 -0.26
N ALA A 393 25.20 -32.76 0.64
CA ALA A 393 25.53 -34.17 0.82
C ALA A 393 24.37 -35.05 0.33
N VAL A 394 24.62 -35.78 -0.76
CA VAL A 394 23.80 -36.91 -1.24
C VAL A 394 24.39 -38.17 -0.60
N GLY A 395 23.59 -38.90 0.18
CA GLY A 395 23.94 -40.22 0.69
C GLY A 395 22.92 -41.26 0.22
N ARG A 396 23.39 -42.22 -0.57
CA ARG A 396 22.68 -43.48 -0.88
C ARG A 396 22.80 -44.45 0.30
N SER A 397 21.73 -45.19 0.51
CA SER A 397 21.75 -46.63 0.86
C SER A 397 20.97 -47.34 -0.23
#